data_AF-A0A1L9VY46-F1
#
_entry.id   AF-A0A1L9VY46-F1
#
_cell.length_a   1.000
_cell.length_b   1.000
_cell.length_c   1.000
_cell.angle_alpha   90.00
_cell.angle_beta   90.00
_cell.angle_gamma   90.00
#
_symmetry.space_group_name_H-M   'P 1'
#
loop_
_entity.id
_entity.type
_entity.pdbx_description
1 polymer ?
#
loop_
_entity_poly.entity_id
_entity_poly.type
_entity_poly.pdbx_seq_one_letter_code
_entity_poly.pdbx_strand_id
1 'polypeptide(L)'
;MDNRAYIADLSGQDTITFHDLEHCTEGALSAIPGIHYLPDGASNNVLGSKHVKPFNRGHNAAVKATDLLNRHAKNATASTQATKSGLFAGPPPEAGHSDSIHDSVLWFEKIQFQHKDTSLTSTHYLHFSNLSLLPQDVADITSINIITGICLFTSRVLASSIPSNEHGLNISALEHTEPTIYELDTIARVTPAIADLVALLSTNHEHGNCRESGFNGSLNVSLDIPSFHYYHTVEQRLKDGLCTFPEAIRWMDAVEKRHYQISRVFRRYIQHELLRRGHHETHIQVSSSGTAGFVCHILQKSLREGVLVSLDHVLQRISAYDPVWNRFFELITEKEEPRDFQSLGYLFYVYNIARPALLHDEILDSPKPNPLLISIDDTIERRIYHRAQQLLKKVRAMPEYPVTPNLLEIYPSRRVFMDKNQTKMCLYRHDPSPERLDVHSCKCRRVLATIVDGNGCGVQDGQVMSRTGDKGGMDASGVVDMLFGVDAGTVLRKICVEEGLIS
;
A
#
# COMPACT_ATOMS: atom_id res chain seq x y z
N MET A 1 -11.67 21.04 10.49
CA MET A 1 -10.72 21.04 9.37
C MET A 1 -11.54 20.83 8.12
N ASP A 2 -11.35 21.65 7.10
CA ASP A 2 -12.05 21.48 5.82
C ASP A 2 -11.68 20.11 5.25
N ASN A 3 -12.64 19.19 5.27
CA ASN A 3 -12.48 17.77 4.95
C ASN A 3 -12.40 17.56 3.43
N ARG A 4 -11.71 18.47 2.73
CA ARG A 4 -11.64 18.53 1.27
C ARG A 4 -10.70 17.45 0.77
N ALA A 5 -11.19 16.63 -0.14
CA ALA A 5 -10.42 15.57 -0.75
C ALA A 5 -9.52 16.15 -1.85
N TYR A 6 -8.22 16.29 -1.61
CA TYR A 6 -7.26 16.69 -2.64
C TYR A 6 -6.73 15.48 -3.42
N ILE A 7 -6.38 15.73 -4.67
CA ILE A 7 -5.51 14.88 -5.50
C ILE A 7 -4.47 15.75 -6.21
N ALA A 8 -3.40 15.16 -6.69
CA ALA A 8 -2.36 15.82 -7.44
C ALA A 8 -2.15 15.17 -8.80
N ASP A 9 -1.82 16.00 -9.78
CA ASP A 9 -1.36 15.59 -11.09
C ASP A 9 0.09 16.03 -11.28
N LEU A 10 0.98 15.06 -11.44
CA LEU A 10 2.39 15.26 -11.75
C LEU A 10 2.54 15.21 -13.27
N SER A 11 2.76 16.39 -13.86
CA SER A 11 2.89 16.58 -15.31
C SER A 11 4.35 16.86 -15.63
N GLY A 12 4.98 16.04 -16.46
CA GLY A 12 6.41 16.18 -16.76
C GLY A 12 7.32 15.77 -15.59
N GLN A 13 8.49 16.41 -15.46
CA GLN A 13 9.51 16.02 -14.46
C GLN A 13 9.57 16.94 -13.23
N ASP A 14 8.95 18.11 -13.27
CA ASP A 14 9.17 19.17 -12.28
C ASP A 14 7.89 19.85 -11.80
N THR A 15 6.72 19.54 -12.37
CA THR A 15 5.49 20.32 -12.12
C THR A 15 4.41 19.45 -11.49
N ILE A 16 3.92 19.86 -10.31
CA ILE A 16 2.78 19.22 -9.64
C ILE A 16 1.59 20.17 -9.52
N THR A 17 0.41 19.71 -9.95
CA THR A 17 -0.84 20.48 -9.85
C THR A 17 -1.78 19.83 -8.85
N PHE A 18 -2.19 20.57 -7.83
CA PHE A 18 -3.19 20.12 -6.86
C PHE A 18 -4.60 20.46 -7.31
N HIS A 19 -5.49 19.49 -7.13
CA HIS A 19 -6.89 19.57 -7.46
C HIS A 19 -7.74 19.22 -6.24
N ASP A 20 -8.70 20.08 -5.94
CA ASP A 20 -9.76 19.79 -4.99
C ASP A 20 -10.81 18.92 -5.71
N LEU A 21 -10.98 17.67 -5.29
CA LEU A 21 -11.78 16.68 -6.00
C LEU A 21 -13.26 17.08 -6.07
N GLU A 22 -13.81 17.58 -4.97
CA GLU A 22 -15.22 17.97 -4.88
C GLU A 22 -15.46 19.24 -5.72
N HIS A 23 -14.61 20.26 -5.58
CA HIS A 23 -14.78 21.51 -6.33
C HIS A 23 -14.49 21.38 -7.83
N CYS A 24 -13.49 20.59 -8.24
CA CYS A 24 -13.14 20.44 -9.66
C CYS A 24 -14.22 19.69 -10.46
N THR A 25 -15.15 19.01 -9.79
CA THR A 25 -16.12 18.12 -10.44
C THR A 25 -17.56 18.66 -10.38
N GLU A 26 -17.88 19.52 -9.42
CA GLU A 26 -19.13 20.31 -9.39
C GLU A 26 -19.16 21.40 -10.47
N GLY A 27 -18.01 22.00 -10.76
CA GLY A 27 -17.84 22.96 -11.86
C GLY A 27 -17.82 22.23 -13.20
N ALA A 28 -18.98 22.08 -13.84
CA ALA A 28 -19.08 21.58 -15.21
C ALA A 28 -18.17 22.36 -16.16
N LEU A 29 -16.94 21.86 -16.41
CA LEU A 29 -16.10 22.03 -17.62
C LEU A 29 -14.63 21.59 -17.46
N SER A 30 -14.16 21.11 -16.30
CA SER A 30 -12.80 20.57 -16.21
C SER A 30 -12.74 19.32 -15.33
N ALA A 31 -13.31 18.22 -15.83
CA ALA A 31 -12.88 16.91 -15.39
C ALA A 31 -11.36 16.86 -15.49
N ILE A 32 -10.69 16.54 -14.39
CA ILE A 32 -9.27 16.18 -14.43
C ILE A 32 -9.21 15.01 -15.38
N PRO A 33 -8.55 15.13 -16.55
CA PRO A 33 -8.61 14.05 -17.52
C PRO A 33 -8.16 12.74 -16.86
N GLY A 34 -8.77 11.61 -17.24
CA GLY A 34 -8.47 10.30 -16.65
C GLY A 34 -9.00 10.05 -15.22
N ILE A 35 -9.62 11.05 -14.57
CA ILE A 35 -10.18 10.95 -13.22
C ILE A 35 -11.60 11.51 -13.21
N HIS A 36 -12.57 10.68 -12.86
CA HIS A 36 -13.98 11.08 -12.78
C HIS A 36 -14.49 10.88 -11.37
N TYR A 37 -15.01 11.94 -10.74
CA TYR A 37 -15.68 11.85 -9.45
C TYR A 37 -17.20 11.77 -9.65
N LEU A 38 -17.84 10.95 -8.83
CA LEU A 38 -19.29 10.90 -8.72
C LEU A 38 -19.67 11.31 -7.28
N PRO A 39 -20.36 12.46 -7.09
CA PRO A 39 -20.78 12.92 -5.78
C PRO A 39 -21.92 12.07 -5.20
N ASP A 40 -22.10 12.14 -3.88
CA ASP A 40 -23.20 11.47 -3.19
C ASP A 40 -24.56 12.01 -3.68
N GLY A 41 -25.56 11.13 -3.78
CA GLY A 41 -26.88 11.45 -4.32
C GLY A 41 -26.95 11.66 -5.83
N ALA A 42 -25.83 11.59 -6.57
CA ALA A 42 -25.85 11.68 -8.02
C ALA A 42 -26.56 10.46 -8.66
N SER A 43 -27.39 10.73 -9.67
CA SER A 43 -28.05 9.69 -10.45
C SER A 43 -27.05 8.93 -11.32
N ASN A 44 -27.17 7.61 -11.38
CA ASN A 44 -26.39 6.75 -12.29
C ASN A 44 -26.53 7.15 -13.78
N ASN A 45 -27.57 7.92 -14.13
CA ASN A 45 -27.79 8.41 -15.50
C ASN A 45 -26.74 9.44 -15.93
N VAL A 46 -25.96 9.99 -15.00
CA VAL A 46 -24.85 10.91 -15.28
C VAL A 46 -23.59 10.15 -15.74
N LEU A 47 -23.51 8.84 -15.49
CA LEU A 47 -22.38 8.02 -15.88
C LEU A 47 -22.44 7.65 -17.36
N GLY A 48 -21.36 7.94 -18.09
CA GLY A 48 -21.18 7.37 -19.42
C GLY A 48 -21.22 5.83 -19.37
N SER A 49 -21.74 5.20 -20.43
CA SER A 49 -21.95 3.74 -20.51
C SER A 49 -20.73 2.90 -20.12
N LYS A 50 -19.52 3.41 -20.36
CA LYS A 50 -18.25 2.77 -19.98
C LYS A 50 -17.99 2.66 -18.46
N HIS A 51 -18.63 3.51 -17.64
CA HIS A 51 -18.41 3.58 -16.19
C HIS A 51 -19.49 2.84 -15.37
N VAL A 52 -20.66 2.59 -15.93
CA VAL A 52 -21.81 1.97 -15.23
C VAL A 52 -21.47 0.57 -14.69
N LYS A 53 -20.79 -0.25 -15.50
CA LYS A 53 -20.43 -1.62 -15.09
C LYS A 53 -19.36 -1.64 -13.99
N PRO A 54 -18.22 -0.92 -14.11
CA PRO A 54 -17.26 -0.74 -13.02
C PRO A 54 -17.90 -0.20 -11.73
N PHE A 55 -18.77 0.81 -11.86
CA PHE A 55 -19.51 1.38 -10.73
C PHE A 55 -20.35 0.33 -10.01
N ASN A 56 -21.28 -0.32 -10.70
CA ASN A 56 -22.18 -1.29 -10.09
C ASN A 56 -21.40 -2.44 -9.43
N ARG A 57 -20.33 -2.92 -10.08
CA ARG A 57 -19.47 -3.96 -9.49
C ARG A 57 -18.75 -3.47 -8.25
N GLY A 58 -18.11 -2.31 -8.32
CA GLY A 58 -17.31 -1.75 -7.24
C GLY A 58 -18.16 -1.31 -6.04
N HIS A 59 -19.30 -0.66 -6.27
CA HIS A 59 -20.25 -0.28 -5.23
C HIS A 59 -20.82 -1.52 -4.52
N ASN A 60 -21.29 -2.53 -5.29
CA ASN A 60 -21.78 -3.78 -4.70
C ASN A 60 -20.69 -4.51 -3.90
N ALA A 61 -19.43 -4.41 -4.35
CA ALA A 61 -18.30 -4.95 -3.61
C ALA A 61 -18.09 -4.18 -2.30
N ALA A 62 -18.06 -2.84 -2.35
CA ALA A 62 -17.92 -2.00 -1.17
C ALA A 62 -19.02 -2.26 -0.13
N VAL A 63 -20.29 -2.30 -0.53
CA VAL A 63 -21.42 -2.59 0.36
C VAL A 63 -21.24 -3.95 1.05
N LYS A 64 -20.93 -5.00 0.27
CA LYS A 64 -20.68 -6.34 0.84
C LYS A 64 -19.51 -6.36 1.81
N ALA A 65 -18.43 -5.61 1.50
CA ALA A 65 -17.27 -5.51 2.35
C ALA A 65 -17.59 -4.79 3.67
N THR A 66 -18.27 -3.63 3.60
CA THR A 66 -18.67 -2.87 4.80
C THR A 66 -19.64 -3.65 5.66
N ASP A 67 -20.60 -4.37 5.05
CA ASP A 67 -21.54 -5.23 5.77
C ASP A 67 -20.83 -6.40 6.47
N LEU A 68 -19.81 -6.98 5.84
CA LEU A 68 -18.98 -8.01 6.46
C LEU A 68 -18.18 -7.44 7.63
N LEU A 69 -17.46 -6.35 7.43
CA LEU A 69 -16.63 -5.72 8.46
C LEU A 69 -17.47 -5.28 9.66
N ASN A 70 -18.65 -4.67 9.44
CA ASN A 70 -19.58 -4.32 10.51
C ASN A 70 -20.12 -5.56 11.26
N ARG A 71 -20.31 -6.69 10.57
CA ARG A 71 -20.70 -7.96 11.24
C ARG A 71 -19.58 -8.52 12.12
N HIS A 72 -18.31 -8.30 11.77
CA HIS A 72 -17.19 -8.60 12.66
C HIS A 72 -17.12 -7.63 13.84
N ALA A 73 -17.56 -6.40 13.64
CA ALA A 73 -17.53 -5.31 14.61
C ALA A 73 -18.80 -5.21 15.50
N LYS A 74 -19.54 -6.30 15.74
CA LYS A 74 -20.91 -6.30 16.31
C LYS A 74 -21.11 -5.55 17.65
N ASN A 75 -20.05 -5.23 18.39
CA ASN A 75 -20.07 -4.42 19.62
C ASN A 75 -19.02 -3.29 19.61
N ALA A 76 -18.52 -2.91 18.43
CA ALA A 76 -17.38 -2.02 18.30
C ALA A 76 -17.76 -0.55 18.49
N THR A 77 -16.80 0.20 19.00
CA THR A 77 -16.84 1.65 19.09
C THR A 77 -16.61 2.27 17.72
N ALA A 78 -16.34 1.47 16.69
CA ALA A 78 -16.24 1.90 15.30
C ALA A 78 -17.31 1.26 14.40
N SER A 79 -17.69 1.96 13.32
CA SER A 79 -18.54 1.44 12.24
C SER A 79 -18.04 1.91 10.88
N THR A 80 -18.44 1.24 9.80
CA THR A 80 -18.07 1.62 8.43
C THR A 80 -19.27 1.69 7.48
N GLN A 81 -19.24 2.60 6.52
CA GLN A 81 -20.32 2.78 5.54
C GLN A 81 -19.80 3.17 4.15
N ALA A 82 -20.39 2.59 3.11
CA ALA A 82 -20.23 3.01 1.71
C ALA A 82 -21.24 4.11 1.34
N THR A 83 -20.79 5.19 0.69
CA THR A 83 -21.58 6.41 0.49
C THR A 83 -22.15 6.60 -0.93
N LYS A 84 -22.14 5.58 -1.79
CA LYS A 84 -22.54 5.65 -3.23
C LYS A 84 -21.80 6.70 -4.06
N SER A 85 -20.83 7.38 -3.45
CA SER A 85 -19.97 8.36 -4.05
C SER A 85 -18.56 7.79 -4.17
N GLY A 86 -17.75 8.36 -5.03
CA GLY A 86 -16.43 7.79 -5.28
C GLY A 86 -15.80 8.30 -6.55
N LEU A 87 -14.73 7.63 -6.95
CA LEU A 87 -13.93 8.03 -8.08
C LEU A 87 -13.67 6.86 -9.02
N PHE A 88 -13.74 7.16 -10.32
CA PHE A 88 -13.18 6.33 -11.37
C PHE A 88 -11.79 6.84 -11.68
N ALA A 89 -10.83 5.94 -11.60
CA ALA A 89 -9.50 6.16 -12.13
C ALA A 89 -9.18 5.09 -13.17
N GLY A 90 -8.51 5.47 -14.25
CA GLY A 90 -7.93 4.53 -15.20
C GLY A 90 -6.71 5.14 -15.92
N PRO A 91 -5.58 4.42 -16.11
CA PRO A 91 -5.23 3.19 -15.39
C PRO A 91 -3.73 3.08 -15.01
N PRO A 92 -3.35 2.29 -13.98
CA PRO A 92 -2.09 1.55 -14.01
C PRO A 92 -2.37 0.05 -14.21
N PRO A 93 -2.61 -0.43 -15.44
CA PRO A 93 -2.35 -1.81 -15.81
C PRO A 93 -0.89 -1.90 -16.19
N GLU A 94 -0.30 -3.08 -16.22
CA GLU A 94 1.04 -3.19 -16.79
C GLU A 94 1.16 -2.51 -18.15
N ALA A 95 2.11 -1.59 -18.24
CA ALA A 95 2.82 -1.31 -19.47
C ALA A 95 3.47 -2.63 -19.92
N GLY A 96 2.74 -3.42 -20.70
CA GLY A 96 3.25 -4.63 -21.34
C GLY A 96 2.20 -5.62 -21.82
N HIS A 97 1.36 -6.18 -20.93
CA HIS A 97 0.85 -7.55 -21.19
C HIS A 97 -0.63 -7.82 -20.85
N SER A 98 -1.54 -6.85 -20.96
CA SER A 98 -2.98 -7.19 -20.98
C SER A 98 -3.72 -6.47 -22.11
N ASP A 99 -4.15 -7.24 -23.10
CA ASP A 99 -4.85 -6.76 -24.30
C ASP A 99 -6.31 -6.29 -24.04
N SER A 100 -6.84 -6.37 -22.82
CA SER A 100 -8.18 -5.86 -22.51
C SER A 100 -8.14 -4.43 -21.93
N ILE A 101 -8.19 -3.44 -22.83
CA ILE A 101 -8.35 -2.01 -22.48
C ILE A 101 -9.62 -1.76 -21.63
N HIS A 102 -10.60 -2.68 -21.67
CA HIS A 102 -11.90 -2.53 -21.01
C HIS A 102 -11.94 -2.90 -19.51
N ASP A 103 -10.92 -3.53 -18.93
CA ASP A 103 -10.82 -3.84 -17.48
C ASP A 103 -9.98 -2.82 -16.69
N SER A 104 -9.60 -1.71 -17.33
CA SER A 104 -8.61 -0.75 -16.81
C SER A 104 -9.17 0.35 -15.89
N VAL A 105 -10.50 0.54 -15.87
CA VAL A 105 -11.14 1.55 -15.03
C VAL A 105 -11.58 0.92 -13.71
N LEU A 106 -10.98 1.38 -12.62
CA LEU A 106 -11.32 0.98 -11.27
C LEU A 106 -12.25 2.00 -10.63
N TRP A 107 -13.27 1.49 -9.94
CA TRP A 107 -14.12 2.27 -9.05
C TRP A 107 -13.59 2.18 -7.63
N PHE A 108 -13.35 3.34 -7.03
CA PHE A 108 -12.99 3.49 -5.62
C PHE A 108 -14.14 4.18 -4.90
N GLU A 109 -14.86 3.41 -4.09
CA GLU A 109 -15.98 3.89 -3.30
C GLU A 109 -15.47 4.75 -2.15
N LYS A 110 -16.13 5.89 -1.88
CA LYS A 110 -15.92 6.67 -0.66
C LYS A 110 -16.52 5.90 0.53
N ILE A 111 -15.63 5.37 1.36
CA ILE A 111 -15.92 4.65 2.60
C ILE A 111 -15.66 5.57 3.79
N GLN A 112 -16.61 5.64 4.70
CA GLN A 112 -16.48 6.37 5.95
C GLN A 112 -16.31 5.39 7.11
N PHE A 113 -15.38 5.67 8.01
CA PHE A 113 -15.27 4.98 9.29
C PHE A 113 -15.58 5.97 10.40
N GLN A 114 -16.52 5.61 11.28
CA GLN A 114 -16.95 6.43 12.39
C GLN A 114 -16.46 5.80 13.68
N HIS A 115 -15.64 6.51 14.46
CA HIS A 115 -15.10 6.07 15.74
C HIS A 115 -15.79 6.84 16.85
N LYS A 116 -16.71 6.18 17.57
CA LYS A 116 -17.55 6.76 18.61
C LYS A 116 -16.73 7.28 19.79
N ASP A 117 -15.70 6.55 20.21
CA ASP A 117 -14.88 6.91 21.38
C ASP A 117 -14.13 8.22 21.21
N THR A 118 -13.65 8.48 19.99
CA THR A 118 -12.88 9.67 19.65
C THR A 118 -13.69 10.73 18.90
N SER A 119 -14.96 10.41 18.57
CA SER A 119 -15.79 11.20 17.65
C SER A 119 -15.11 11.48 16.30
N LEU A 120 -14.11 10.68 15.92
CA LEU A 120 -13.37 10.82 14.67
C LEU A 120 -14.17 10.15 13.55
N THR A 121 -14.33 10.86 12.42
CA THR A 121 -14.78 10.26 11.17
C THR A 121 -13.66 10.34 10.15
N SER A 122 -13.16 9.18 9.71
CA SER A 122 -12.18 9.09 8.63
C SER A 122 -12.89 8.74 7.32
N THR A 123 -12.29 9.13 6.20
CA THR A 123 -12.85 8.90 4.86
C THR A 123 -11.77 8.42 3.92
N HIS A 124 -12.04 7.30 3.24
CA HIS A 124 -11.13 6.67 2.28
C HIS A 124 -11.83 6.41 0.96
N TYR A 125 -11.09 6.42 -0.14
CA TYR A 125 -11.57 5.94 -1.42
C TYR A 125 -10.98 4.55 -1.65
N LEU A 126 -11.79 3.51 -1.47
CA LEU A 126 -11.33 2.11 -1.45
C LEU A 126 -11.92 1.32 -2.61
N HIS A 127 -11.09 0.51 -3.25
CA HIS A 127 -11.52 -0.54 -4.16
C HIS A 127 -11.41 -1.89 -3.48
N PHE A 128 -12.50 -2.67 -3.46
CA PHE A 128 -12.54 -4.01 -2.88
C PHE A 128 -12.55 -5.07 -3.97
N SER A 129 -11.75 -6.12 -3.80
CA SER A 129 -11.72 -7.27 -4.71
C SER A 129 -11.79 -8.60 -3.95
N ASN A 130 -12.26 -9.63 -4.67
CA ASN A 130 -12.34 -11.02 -4.23
C ASN A 130 -13.23 -11.31 -2.99
N LEU A 131 -14.38 -10.64 -2.88
CA LEU A 131 -15.33 -10.82 -1.76
C LEU A 131 -16.10 -12.14 -1.78
N SER A 132 -16.11 -12.87 -2.90
CA SER A 132 -16.93 -14.07 -3.08
C SER A 132 -16.52 -15.25 -2.19
N LEU A 133 -15.36 -15.16 -1.55
CA LEU A 133 -14.79 -16.23 -0.74
C LEU A 133 -14.91 -15.95 0.75
N LEU A 134 -15.38 -14.78 1.18
CA LEU A 134 -15.39 -14.43 2.60
C LEU A 134 -16.44 -15.24 3.36
N PRO A 135 -16.11 -15.77 4.56
CA PRO A 135 -17.05 -16.57 5.34
C PRO A 135 -18.26 -15.71 5.73
N GLN A 136 -19.44 -16.31 5.66
CA GLN A 136 -20.65 -15.63 6.15
C GLN A 136 -20.73 -15.63 7.68
N ASP A 137 -20.05 -16.58 8.34
CA ASP A 137 -20.00 -16.71 9.79
C ASP A 137 -18.65 -16.23 10.36
N VAL A 138 -18.73 -15.42 11.41
CA VAL A 138 -17.58 -14.82 12.11
C VAL A 138 -17.01 -15.81 13.14
N ALA A 139 -17.82 -16.77 13.62
CA ALA A 139 -17.44 -17.71 14.67
C ALA A 139 -16.25 -18.60 14.29
N ASP A 140 -16.04 -18.81 12.99
CA ASP A 140 -15.02 -19.73 12.50
C ASP A 140 -13.64 -19.08 12.33
N ILE A 141 -13.49 -17.76 12.44
CA ILE A 141 -12.21 -17.07 12.19
C ILE A 141 -11.31 -17.15 13.42
N THR A 142 -10.09 -17.67 13.24
CA THR A 142 -9.13 -17.85 14.34
C THR A 142 -8.13 -16.70 14.47
N SER A 143 -7.82 -16.02 13.36
CA SER A 143 -6.91 -14.86 13.33
C SER A 143 -7.26 -13.93 12.19
N ILE A 144 -6.91 -12.65 12.32
CA ILE A 144 -6.98 -11.65 11.26
C ILE A 144 -5.55 -11.20 10.96
N ASN A 145 -5.14 -11.32 9.70
CA ASN A 145 -3.80 -10.93 9.27
C ASN A 145 -3.94 -9.86 8.17
N ILE A 146 -3.59 -8.63 8.52
CA ILE A 146 -3.51 -7.51 7.58
C ILE A 146 -2.10 -7.49 7.00
N ILE A 147 -1.98 -7.54 5.68
CA ILE A 147 -0.71 -7.58 4.96
C ILE A 147 -0.63 -6.34 4.07
N THR A 148 0.48 -5.62 4.16
CA THR A 148 0.76 -4.44 3.33
C THR A 148 2.24 -4.38 3.01
N GLY A 149 2.60 -3.77 1.89
CA GLY A 149 3.99 -3.59 1.52
C GLY A 149 4.26 -2.26 0.85
N ILE A 150 5.54 -2.02 0.60
CA ILE A 150 5.99 -0.93 -0.26
C ILE A 150 7.36 -1.28 -0.83
N CYS A 151 7.56 -1.06 -2.14
CA CYS A 151 8.89 -1.16 -2.72
C CYS A 151 9.80 -0.05 -2.19
N LEU A 152 11.09 -0.33 -2.03
CA LEU A 152 12.09 0.68 -1.67
C LEU A 152 12.58 1.41 -2.91
N PHE A 153 12.85 2.71 -2.74
CA PHE A 153 13.34 3.58 -3.81
C PHE A 153 12.38 3.65 -5.01
N THR A 154 12.59 4.63 -5.88
CA THR A 154 11.95 4.65 -7.19
C THR A 154 12.87 4.00 -8.22
N SER A 155 12.32 3.57 -9.36
CA SER A 155 13.13 3.01 -10.45
C SER A 155 14.21 3.99 -10.92
N ARG A 156 13.93 5.30 -10.85
CA ARG A 156 14.89 6.36 -11.15
C ARG A 156 16.07 6.37 -10.18
N VAL A 157 15.80 6.32 -8.87
CA VAL A 157 16.85 6.27 -7.84
C VAL A 157 17.70 5.01 -8.01
N LEU A 158 17.06 3.85 -8.22
CA LEU A 158 17.78 2.59 -8.48
C LEU A 158 18.66 2.68 -9.73
N ALA A 159 18.14 3.19 -10.85
CA ALA A 159 18.89 3.38 -12.09
C ALA A 159 20.09 4.32 -11.90
N SER A 160 19.96 5.37 -11.10
CA SER A 160 21.07 6.29 -10.79
C SER A 160 22.17 5.63 -9.94
N SER A 161 21.85 4.58 -9.19
CA SER A 161 22.80 3.81 -8.38
C SER A 161 23.55 2.74 -9.19
N ILE A 162 23.02 2.34 -10.35
CA ILE A 162 23.55 1.26 -11.21
C ILE A 162 23.71 1.78 -12.64
N PRO A 163 24.83 2.45 -12.96
CA PRO A 163 25.04 3.02 -14.28
C PRO A 163 25.17 1.92 -15.34
N SER A 164 24.30 1.95 -16.36
CA SER A 164 24.07 0.83 -17.28
C SER A 164 25.31 0.37 -18.07
N ASN A 165 26.27 1.28 -18.33
CA ASN A 165 27.46 0.99 -19.15
C ASN A 165 28.78 1.34 -18.45
N GLU A 166 28.75 1.59 -17.14
CA GLU A 166 29.93 1.99 -16.38
C GLU A 166 30.26 0.97 -15.30
N HIS A 167 31.56 0.88 -14.98
CA HIS A 167 32.06 0.08 -13.87
C HIS A 167 31.73 0.77 -12.55
N GLY A 168 31.47 -0.03 -11.52
CA GLY A 168 31.19 0.41 -10.17
C GLY A 168 29.70 0.65 -9.89
N LEU A 169 29.41 1.01 -8.65
CA LEU A 169 28.07 1.33 -8.16
C LEU A 169 28.09 2.72 -7.51
N ASN A 170 27.07 3.53 -7.78
CA ASN A 170 26.91 4.83 -7.14
C ASN A 170 26.13 4.64 -5.82
N ILE A 171 26.85 4.24 -4.78
CA ILE A 171 26.29 3.95 -3.44
C ILE A 171 25.69 5.23 -2.80
N SER A 172 26.29 6.39 -3.04
CA SER A 172 25.79 7.68 -2.53
C SER A 172 24.39 8.03 -3.03
N ALA A 173 24.01 7.57 -4.22
CA ALA A 173 22.64 7.74 -4.73
C ALA A 173 21.60 6.95 -3.92
N LEU A 174 21.99 5.98 -3.11
CA LEU A 174 21.08 5.30 -2.17
C LEU A 174 21.20 5.86 -0.75
N GLU A 175 22.42 6.09 -0.26
CA GLU A 175 22.68 6.46 1.15
C GLU A 175 22.10 7.83 1.55
N HIS A 176 21.98 8.76 0.60
CA HIS A 176 21.59 10.15 0.85
C HIS A 176 20.25 10.55 0.22
N THR A 177 19.53 9.61 -0.37
CA THR A 177 18.25 9.91 -1.03
C THR A 177 17.16 10.14 0.00
N GLU A 178 16.53 11.32 -0.04
CA GLU A 178 15.34 11.62 0.76
C GLU A 178 14.16 10.67 0.41
N PRO A 179 13.13 10.55 1.26
CA PRO A 179 11.89 9.87 0.92
C PRO A 179 11.28 10.41 -0.37
N THR A 180 10.92 9.49 -1.26
CA THR A 180 10.27 9.80 -2.52
C THR A 180 8.77 10.06 -2.32
N ILE A 181 8.11 10.75 -3.26
CA ILE A 181 6.66 10.95 -3.24
C ILE A 181 5.94 9.59 -3.26
N TYR A 182 6.45 8.61 -4.01
CA TYR A 182 5.96 7.23 -4.00
C TYR A 182 5.96 6.63 -2.59
N GLU A 183 7.08 6.76 -1.88
CA GLU A 183 7.22 6.22 -0.52
C GLU A 183 6.26 6.90 0.46
N LEU A 184 6.23 8.23 0.47
CA LEU A 184 5.42 8.98 1.43
C LEU A 184 3.91 8.97 1.11
N ASP A 185 3.50 9.04 -0.16
CA ASP A 185 2.08 8.89 -0.55
C ASP A 185 1.55 7.52 -0.12
N THR A 186 2.32 6.46 -0.39
CA THR A 186 1.89 5.10 -0.05
C THR A 186 1.70 4.92 1.45
N ILE A 187 2.67 5.36 2.27
CA ILE A 187 2.56 5.30 3.73
C ILE A 187 1.39 6.18 4.22
N ALA A 188 1.31 7.43 3.77
CA ALA A 188 0.26 8.38 4.19
C ALA A 188 -1.15 7.89 3.85
N ARG A 189 -1.29 7.18 2.73
CA ARG A 189 -2.56 6.66 2.23
C ARG A 189 -2.98 5.35 2.86
N VAL A 190 -2.06 4.39 2.98
CA VAL A 190 -2.37 3.02 3.41
C VAL A 190 -2.50 2.94 4.93
N THR A 191 -1.66 3.66 5.67
CA THR A 191 -1.63 3.59 7.13
C THR A 191 -2.96 3.97 7.81
N PRO A 192 -3.62 5.08 7.47
CA PRO A 192 -4.92 5.42 8.05
C PRO A 192 -5.98 4.33 7.80
N ALA A 193 -6.00 3.74 6.60
CA ALA A 193 -6.93 2.66 6.26
C ALA A 193 -6.67 1.39 7.09
N ILE A 194 -5.39 1.04 7.33
CA ILE A 194 -5.02 -0.03 8.26
C ILE A 194 -5.55 0.30 9.66
N ALA A 195 -5.26 1.49 10.18
CA ALA A 195 -5.67 1.89 11.54
C ALA A 195 -7.20 1.88 11.71
N ASP A 196 -7.95 2.29 10.69
CA ASP A 196 -9.41 2.22 10.68
C ASP A 196 -9.94 0.78 10.72
N LEU A 197 -9.36 -0.12 9.94
CA LEU A 197 -9.76 -1.53 9.93
C LEU A 197 -9.35 -2.23 11.22
N VAL A 198 -8.19 -1.94 11.75
CA VAL A 198 -7.76 -2.47 13.04
C VAL A 198 -8.69 -2.01 14.14
N ALA A 199 -8.98 -0.71 14.23
CA ALA A 199 -9.92 -0.18 15.23
C ALA A 199 -11.33 -0.80 15.09
N LEU A 200 -11.78 -1.04 13.87
CA LEU A 200 -13.06 -1.70 13.59
C LEU A 200 -13.09 -3.18 14.01
N LEU A 201 -11.97 -3.89 13.86
CA LEU A 201 -11.88 -5.34 14.08
C LEU A 201 -11.37 -5.70 15.48
N SER A 202 -10.72 -4.78 16.18
CA SER A 202 -10.31 -4.93 17.58
C SER A 202 -11.54 -4.86 18.48
N THR A 203 -11.89 -5.98 19.12
CA THR A 203 -12.90 -5.97 20.18
C THR A 203 -12.22 -5.64 21.51
N ASN A 204 -12.69 -4.60 22.21
CA ASN A 204 -12.08 -4.13 23.46
C ASN A 204 -12.06 -5.25 24.52
N HIS A 205 -10.86 -5.69 24.91
CA HIS A 205 -10.62 -6.65 26.01
C HIS A 205 -10.92 -6.07 27.41
N GLU A 206 -11.38 -4.83 27.52
CA GLU A 206 -11.38 -4.10 28.79
C GLU A 206 -12.62 -4.31 29.67
N HIS A 207 -13.66 -5.03 29.24
CA HIS A 207 -14.85 -5.26 30.08
C HIS A 207 -15.04 -6.75 30.37
N GLY A 208 -14.41 -7.20 31.46
CA GLY A 208 -14.29 -8.58 31.91
C GLY A 208 -15.57 -9.37 32.22
N ASN A 209 -16.76 -8.91 31.80
CA ASN A 209 -18.03 -9.57 32.12
C ASN A 209 -18.96 -9.88 30.93
N CYS A 210 -18.58 -9.56 29.68
CA CYS A 210 -19.41 -9.90 28.50
C CYS A 210 -18.58 -10.65 27.44
N ARG A 211 -18.36 -11.94 27.66
CA ARG A 211 -17.61 -12.84 26.75
C ARG A 211 -18.39 -13.31 25.51
N GLU A 212 -19.59 -12.82 25.26
CA GLU A 212 -20.56 -13.61 24.45
C GLU A 212 -20.69 -13.25 22.96
N SER A 213 -19.95 -12.31 22.35
CA SER A 213 -20.17 -12.05 20.90
C SER A 213 -19.09 -11.30 20.07
N GLY A 214 -17.83 -11.23 20.52
CA GLY A 214 -16.73 -10.59 19.76
C GLY A 214 -15.74 -11.58 19.12
N PHE A 215 -15.03 -11.16 18.06
CA PHE A 215 -13.83 -11.87 17.59
C PHE A 215 -12.76 -11.85 18.69
N ASN A 216 -12.38 -13.03 19.17
CA ASN A 216 -11.42 -13.24 20.27
C ASN A 216 -10.04 -13.73 19.78
N GLY A 217 -9.81 -13.74 18.46
CA GLY A 217 -8.54 -14.21 17.88
C GLY A 217 -7.46 -13.12 17.81
N SER A 218 -6.26 -13.50 17.35
CA SER A 218 -5.16 -12.54 17.17
C SER A 218 -5.37 -11.66 15.94
N LEU A 219 -5.01 -10.38 16.06
CA LEU A 219 -4.93 -9.44 14.94
C LEU A 219 -3.47 -9.05 14.71
N ASN A 220 -2.94 -9.35 13.53
CA ASN A 220 -1.56 -9.06 13.15
C ASN A 220 -1.51 -8.12 11.94
N VAL A 221 -0.53 -7.22 11.93
CA VAL A 221 -0.21 -6.38 10.78
C VAL A 221 1.20 -6.72 10.31
N SER A 222 1.31 -7.26 9.10
CA SER A 222 2.58 -7.67 8.49
C SER A 222 3.01 -6.67 7.44
N LEU A 223 4.23 -6.14 7.58
CA LEU A 223 4.87 -5.23 6.63
C LEU A 223 5.81 -6.00 5.71
N ASP A 224 5.51 -6.03 4.42
CA ASP A 224 6.35 -6.61 3.39
C ASP A 224 7.17 -5.51 2.69
N ILE A 225 8.35 -5.23 3.24
CA ILE A 225 9.26 -4.23 2.71
C ILE A 225 10.47 -4.99 2.15
N PRO A 226 10.72 -4.96 0.83
CA PRO A 226 11.72 -5.80 0.21
C PRO A 226 13.14 -5.32 0.54
N SER A 227 14.04 -6.23 0.92
CA SER A 227 15.48 -5.95 1.07
C SER A 227 16.31 -6.83 0.13
N PHE A 228 16.21 -8.16 0.25
CA PHE A 228 16.96 -9.07 -0.61
C PHE A 228 16.46 -9.09 -2.07
N HIS A 229 15.24 -8.62 -2.35
CA HIS A 229 14.69 -8.61 -3.72
C HIS A 229 15.56 -7.82 -4.71
N TYR A 230 16.35 -6.88 -4.20
CA TYR A 230 17.31 -6.08 -4.96
C TYR A 230 18.65 -6.80 -5.22
N TYR A 231 18.90 -7.94 -4.57
CA TYR A 231 20.17 -8.66 -4.68
C TYR A 231 20.46 -9.14 -6.10
N HIS A 232 19.43 -9.57 -6.85
CA HIS A 232 19.62 -10.04 -8.22
C HIS A 232 20.36 -8.99 -9.09
N THR A 233 20.16 -7.71 -8.79
CA THR A 233 20.75 -6.61 -9.54
C THR A 233 22.26 -6.52 -9.33
N VAL A 234 22.73 -6.64 -8.08
CA VAL A 234 24.18 -6.67 -7.79
C VAL A 234 24.82 -8.00 -8.15
N GLU A 235 24.09 -9.11 -8.02
CA GLU A 235 24.56 -10.44 -8.43
C GLU A 235 24.93 -10.45 -9.92
N GLN A 236 24.06 -9.91 -10.77
CA GLN A 236 24.30 -9.83 -12.21
C GLN A 236 25.50 -8.94 -12.53
N ARG A 237 25.63 -7.78 -11.87
CA ARG A 237 26.78 -6.88 -12.04
C ARG A 237 28.10 -7.52 -11.63
N LEU A 238 28.11 -8.32 -10.55
CA LEU A 238 29.28 -9.10 -10.13
C LEU A 238 29.65 -10.17 -11.16
N LYS A 239 28.66 -10.91 -11.70
CA LYS A 239 28.87 -11.92 -12.74
C LYS A 239 29.46 -11.31 -14.02
N ASP A 240 29.02 -10.11 -14.37
CA ASP A 240 29.48 -9.37 -15.54
C ASP A 240 30.83 -8.65 -15.31
N GLY A 241 31.40 -8.73 -14.09
CA GLY A 241 32.64 -8.03 -13.74
C GLY A 241 32.52 -6.50 -13.67
N LEU A 242 31.28 -5.99 -13.58
CA LEU A 242 30.96 -4.56 -13.60
C LEU A 242 30.98 -3.91 -12.22
N CYS A 243 31.10 -4.69 -11.15
CA CYS A 243 31.40 -4.18 -9.81
C CYS A 243 32.23 -5.20 -9.01
N THR A 244 32.76 -4.75 -7.89
CA THR A 244 33.55 -5.55 -6.95
C THR A 244 32.69 -6.02 -5.77
N PHE A 245 33.12 -7.09 -5.08
CA PHE A 245 32.43 -7.57 -3.86
C PHE A 245 32.26 -6.47 -2.79
N PRO A 246 33.28 -5.65 -2.46
CA PRO A 246 33.10 -4.54 -1.52
C PRO A 246 32.04 -3.52 -1.94
N GLU A 247 31.96 -3.19 -3.24
CA GLU A 247 30.92 -2.29 -3.75
C GLU A 247 29.53 -2.91 -3.63
N ALA A 248 29.38 -4.18 -3.99
CA ALA A 248 28.11 -4.90 -3.87
C ALA A 248 27.63 -4.99 -2.41
N ILE A 249 28.54 -5.24 -1.46
CA ILE A 249 28.23 -5.27 -0.02
C ILE A 249 27.72 -3.89 0.43
N ARG A 250 28.45 -2.81 0.12
CA ARG A 250 28.04 -1.46 0.51
C ARG A 250 26.69 -1.06 -0.10
N TRP A 251 26.44 -1.45 -1.34
CA TRP A 251 25.17 -1.20 -2.00
C TRP A 251 24.03 -1.97 -1.32
N MET A 252 24.24 -3.25 -0.98
CA MET A 252 23.25 -4.04 -0.23
C MET A 252 23.03 -3.51 1.20
N ASP A 253 24.09 -3.03 1.87
CA ASP A 253 23.98 -2.39 3.18
C ASP A 253 23.15 -1.09 3.09
N ALA A 254 23.26 -0.33 2.01
CA ALA A 254 22.43 0.86 1.79
C ALA A 254 20.95 0.51 1.56
N VAL A 255 20.65 -0.56 0.82
CA VAL A 255 19.29 -1.08 0.65
C VAL A 255 18.73 -1.58 1.99
N GLU A 256 19.50 -2.34 2.75
CA GLU A 256 19.08 -2.85 4.07
C GLU A 256 18.85 -1.70 5.06
N LYS A 257 19.72 -0.69 5.06
CA LYS A 257 19.52 0.53 5.85
C LYS A 257 18.18 1.18 5.50
N ARG A 258 17.88 1.38 4.21
CA ARG A 258 16.60 1.94 3.75
C ARG A 258 15.40 1.09 4.17
N HIS A 259 15.52 -0.24 4.07
CA HIS A 259 14.50 -1.19 4.53
C HIS A 259 14.12 -0.94 6.00
N TYR A 260 15.11 -0.87 6.90
CA TYR A 260 14.83 -0.63 8.33
C TYR A 260 14.28 0.77 8.58
N GLN A 261 14.78 1.79 7.88
CA GLN A 261 14.28 3.16 8.02
C GLN A 261 12.81 3.25 7.61
N ILE A 262 12.45 2.77 6.41
CA ILE A 262 11.06 2.79 5.92
C ILE A 262 10.16 1.90 6.80
N SER A 263 10.63 0.72 7.23
CA SER A 263 9.88 -0.14 8.15
C SER A 263 9.54 0.56 9.47
N ARG A 264 10.50 1.28 10.06
CA ARG A 264 10.28 2.06 11.28
C ARG A 264 9.33 3.22 11.04
N VAL A 265 9.46 3.97 9.94
CA VAL A 265 8.51 5.03 9.59
C VAL A 265 7.09 4.48 9.46
N PHE A 266 6.91 3.42 8.68
CA PHE A 266 5.61 2.83 8.41
C PHE A 266 4.96 2.32 9.70
N ARG A 267 5.72 1.61 10.55
CA ARG A 267 5.25 1.14 11.86
C ARG A 267 4.88 2.29 12.79
N ARG A 268 5.73 3.29 12.94
CA ARG A 268 5.50 4.44 13.84
C ARG A 268 4.30 5.27 13.40
N TYR A 269 4.10 5.40 12.09
CA TYR A 269 2.92 6.09 11.56
C TYR A 269 1.64 5.27 11.76
N ILE A 270 1.69 3.94 11.65
CA ILE A 270 0.55 3.06 12.03
C ILE A 270 0.19 3.24 13.50
N GLN A 271 1.20 3.23 14.38
CA GLN A 271 0.98 3.48 15.81
C GLN A 271 0.36 4.86 16.06
N HIS A 272 0.85 5.90 15.38
CA HIS A 272 0.27 7.24 15.46
C HIS A 272 -1.20 7.26 15.08
N GLU A 273 -1.57 6.67 13.94
CA GLU A 273 -2.96 6.63 13.46
C GLU A 273 -3.87 5.74 14.32
N LEU A 274 -3.36 4.67 14.94
CA LEU A 274 -4.09 3.88 15.92
C LEU A 274 -4.38 4.68 17.19
N LEU A 275 -3.39 5.42 17.70
CA LEU A 275 -3.56 6.29 18.87
C LEU A 275 -4.62 7.37 18.62
N ARG A 276 -4.65 7.96 17.42
CA ARG A 276 -5.70 8.93 17.02
C ARG A 276 -7.11 8.34 17.06
N ARG A 277 -7.24 7.02 16.95
CA ARG A 277 -8.51 6.28 17.03
C ARG A 277 -8.79 5.70 18.42
N GLY A 278 -7.92 5.95 19.41
CA GLY A 278 -8.09 5.50 20.78
C GLY A 278 -7.48 4.12 21.09
N HIS A 279 -6.67 3.55 20.18
CA HIS A 279 -6.04 2.25 20.39
C HIS A 279 -4.57 2.41 20.80
N HIS A 280 -4.23 1.89 22.00
CA HIS A 280 -2.87 1.90 22.54
C HIS A 280 -2.04 0.69 22.07
N GLU A 281 -0.71 0.84 22.08
CA GLU A 281 0.29 -0.03 21.43
C GLU A 281 0.30 -1.51 21.86
N THR A 282 -0.41 -1.89 22.91
CA THR A 282 -0.21 -3.16 23.63
C THR A 282 -0.82 -4.40 22.97
N HIS A 283 -1.64 -4.26 21.92
CA HIS A 283 -2.43 -5.39 21.38
C HIS A 283 -2.21 -5.72 19.90
N ILE A 284 -1.43 -4.94 19.14
CA ILE A 284 -1.27 -5.12 17.69
C ILE A 284 0.21 -5.34 17.35
N GLN A 285 0.54 -6.56 16.91
CA GLN A 285 1.89 -6.87 16.46
C GLN A 285 2.07 -6.36 15.02
N VAL A 286 2.88 -5.30 14.88
CA VAL A 286 3.38 -4.84 13.58
C VAL A 286 4.77 -5.43 13.36
N SER A 287 4.92 -6.36 12.41
CA SER A 287 6.18 -7.07 12.15
C SER A 287 6.55 -7.10 10.67
N SER A 288 7.85 -7.04 10.37
CA SER A 288 8.38 -7.34 9.03
C SER A 288 8.59 -8.85 8.85
N SER A 289 8.50 -9.36 7.61
CA SER A 289 8.70 -10.79 7.32
C SER A 289 10.13 -11.25 7.69
N GLY A 290 10.22 -12.28 8.54
CA GLY A 290 11.50 -12.80 9.06
C GLY A 290 12.30 -13.60 8.03
N THR A 291 11.64 -14.30 7.11
CA THR A 291 12.32 -15.22 6.16
C THR A 291 13.13 -14.45 5.10
N ALA A 292 12.62 -13.29 4.65
CA ALA A 292 13.34 -12.40 3.75
C ALA A 292 14.64 -11.85 4.39
N GLY A 293 14.59 -11.50 5.67
CA GLY A 293 15.78 -11.07 6.44
C GLY A 293 16.83 -12.17 6.57
N PHE A 294 16.40 -13.41 6.81
CA PHE A 294 17.29 -14.57 6.84
C PHE A 294 18.03 -14.79 5.51
N VAL A 295 17.33 -14.71 4.39
CA VAL A 295 17.95 -14.81 3.06
C VAL A 295 18.95 -13.68 2.83
N CYS A 296 18.57 -12.43 3.15
CA CYS A 296 19.48 -11.28 3.04
C CYS A 296 20.77 -11.51 3.82
N HIS A 297 20.68 -12.05 5.05
CA HIS A 297 21.84 -12.36 5.88
C HIS A 297 22.77 -13.42 5.24
N ILE A 298 22.22 -14.48 4.65
CA ILE A 298 23.01 -15.49 3.92
C ILE A 298 23.78 -14.83 2.77
N LEU A 299 23.07 -14.05 1.95
CA LEU A 299 23.64 -13.41 0.77
C LEU A 299 24.79 -12.46 1.15
N GLN A 300 24.57 -11.58 2.13
CA GLN A 300 25.60 -10.66 2.60
C GLN A 300 26.82 -11.38 3.19
N LYS A 301 26.61 -12.46 3.95
CA LYS A 301 27.71 -13.26 4.49
C LYS A 301 28.58 -13.83 3.35
N SER A 302 27.96 -14.43 2.34
CA SER A 302 28.67 -14.99 1.19
C SER A 302 29.43 -13.90 0.40
N LEU A 303 28.82 -12.72 0.21
CA LEU A 303 29.50 -11.60 -0.43
C LEU A 303 30.75 -11.15 0.34
N ARG A 304 30.69 -11.10 1.68
CA ARG A 304 31.85 -10.75 2.53
C ARG A 304 32.98 -11.79 2.44
N GLU A 305 32.63 -13.04 2.15
CA GLU A 305 33.59 -14.13 1.89
C GLU A 305 34.11 -14.13 0.44
N GLY A 306 33.64 -13.23 -0.41
CA GLY A 306 34.04 -13.14 -1.82
C GLY A 306 33.42 -14.23 -2.70
N VAL A 307 32.25 -14.75 -2.31
CA VAL A 307 31.58 -15.86 -2.99
C VAL A 307 30.18 -15.48 -3.44
N LEU A 308 29.85 -15.79 -4.70
CA LEU A 308 28.48 -15.79 -5.19
C LEU A 308 27.81 -17.11 -4.81
N VAL A 309 26.79 -17.04 -3.96
CA VAL A 309 26.04 -18.22 -3.52
C VAL A 309 25.03 -18.66 -4.59
N SER A 310 24.88 -19.97 -4.77
CA SER A 310 23.89 -20.51 -5.71
C SER A 310 22.47 -20.43 -5.16
N LEU A 311 21.49 -20.35 -6.07
CA LEU A 311 20.08 -20.39 -5.71
C LEU A 311 19.72 -21.66 -4.94
N ASP A 312 20.19 -22.84 -5.39
CA ASP A 312 19.94 -24.13 -4.73
C ASP A 312 20.41 -24.14 -3.27
N HIS A 313 21.58 -23.56 -3.01
CA HIS A 313 22.10 -23.44 -1.65
C HIS A 313 21.16 -22.59 -0.79
N VAL A 314 20.69 -21.46 -1.32
CA VAL A 314 19.75 -20.59 -0.60
C VAL A 314 18.42 -21.30 -0.34
N LEU A 315 17.86 -22.00 -1.33
CA LEU A 315 16.62 -22.77 -1.18
C LEU A 315 16.74 -23.84 -0.10
N GLN A 316 17.84 -24.61 -0.09
CA GLN A 316 18.11 -25.60 0.97
C GLN A 316 18.17 -24.96 2.36
N ARG A 317 18.78 -23.78 2.48
CA ARG A 317 18.88 -23.06 3.75
C ARG A 317 17.53 -22.51 4.22
N ILE A 318 16.69 -22.02 3.31
CA ILE A 318 15.32 -21.58 3.64
C ILE A 318 14.51 -22.78 4.15
N SER A 319 14.54 -23.91 3.43
CA SER A 319 13.84 -25.15 3.81
C SER A 319 14.23 -25.67 5.20
N ALA A 320 15.48 -25.46 5.61
CA ALA A 320 15.95 -25.83 6.95
C ALA A 320 15.58 -24.80 8.04
N TYR A 321 15.36 -23.54 7.67
CA TYR A 321 15.09 -22.44 8.60
C TYR A 321 13.61 -22.26 8.89
N ASP A 322 12.74 -22.30 7.88
CA ASP A 322 11.29 -22.12 8.02
C ASP A 322 10.55 -23.37 7.50
N PRO A 323 10.10 -24.29 8.39
CA PRO A 323 9.35 -25.48 7.98
C PRO A 323 8.07 -25.18 7.19
N VAL A 324 7.47 -23.99 7.38
CA VAL A 324 6.28 -23.56 6.63
C VAL A 324 6.61 -23.31 5.16
N TRP A 325 7.87 -22.95 4.85
CA TRP A 325 8.34 -22.83 3.48
C TRP A 325 8.20 -24.15 2.72
N ASN A 326 8.49 -25.29 3.34
CA ASN A 326 8.39 -26.59 2.67
C ASN A 326 6.95 -26.90 2.25
N ARG A 327 5.99 -26.68 3.15
CA ARG A 327 4.54 -26.83 2.84
C ARG A 327 4.09 -25.88 1.73
N PHE A 328 4.61 -24.66 1.74
CA PHE A 328 4.36 -23.70 0.67
C PHE A 328 4.95 -24.19 -0.66
N PHE A 329 6.20 -24.64 -0.65
CA PHE A 329 6.93 -25.06 -1.84
C PHE A 329 6.32 -26.30 -2.50
N GLU A 330 5.74 -27.21 -1.72
CA GLU A 330 4.94 -28.36 -2.22
C GLU A 330 3.71 -27.94 -3.05
N LEU A 331 3.20 -26.73 -2.85
CA LEU A 331 2.05 -26.19 -3.60
C LEU A 331 2.48 -25.53 -4.93
N ILE A 332 3.77 -25.29 -5.10
CA ILE A 332 4.37 -24.67 -6.28
C ILE A 332 4.60 -25.76 -7.33
N THR A 333 4.18 -25.52 -8.57
CA THR A 333 4.46 -26.44 -9.68
C THR A 333 5.88 -26.25 -10.19
N GLU A 334 6.45 -27.26 -10.87
CA GLU A 334 7.78 -27.17 -11.50
C GLU A 334 7.95 -25.93 -12.42
N LYS A 335 6.86 -25.48 -13.06
CA LYS A 335 6.86 -24.27 -13.90
C LYS A 335 6.95 -22.97 -13.10
N GLU A 336 6.54 -23.01 -11.85
CA GLU A 336 6.46 -21.89 -10.92
C GLU A 336 7.68 -21.78 -10.00
N GLU A 337 8.54 -22.82 -9.99
CA GLU A 337 9.78 -22.86 -9.22
C GLU A 337 10.73 -21.71 -9.60
N PRO A 338 11.43 -21.11 -8.62
CA PRO A 338 12.35 -20.03 -8.88
C PRO A 338 13.58 -20.55 -9.64
N ARG A 339 13.95 -19.86 -10.72
CA ARG A 339 15.11 -20.19 -11.56
C ARG A 339 16.31 -19.29 -11.29
N ASP A 340 16.07 -18.17 -10.63
CA ASP A 340 17.04 -17.14 -10.28
C ASP A 340 16.57 -16.38 -9.02
N PHE A 341 17.41 -15.46 -8.53
CA PHE A 341 17.06 -14.65 -7.36
C PHE A 341 15.92 -13.66 -7.61
N GLN A 342 15.68 -13.26 -8.87
CA GLN A 342 14.57 -12.37 -9.23
C GLN A 342 13.21 -13.09 -9.06
N SER A 343 13.10 -14.30 -9.60
CA SER A 343 11.92 -15.16 -9.48
C SER A 343 11.72 -15.66 -8.05
N LEU A 344 12.80 -15.91 -7.30
CA LEU A 344 12.72 -16.17 -5.86
C LEU A 344 12.14 -14.96 -5.10
N GLY A 345 12.60 -13.75 -5.41
CA GLY A 345 12.04 -12.51 -4.87
C GLY A 345 10.53 -12.42 -5.10
N TYR A 346 10.08 -12.60 -6.35
CA TYR A 346 8.65 -12.59 -6.64
C TYR A 346 7.86 -13.65 -5.85
N LEU A 347 8.44 -14.84 -5.65
CA LEU A 347 7.82 -15.92 -4.90
C LEU A 347 7.67 -15.59 -3.41
N PHE A 348 8.60 -14.83 -2.83
CA PHE A 348 8.52 -14.39 -1.44
C PHE A 348 7.33 -13.49 -1.16
N TYR A 349 6.96 -12.58 -2.06
CA TYR A 349 5.73 -11.79 -1.92
C TYR A 349 4.49 -12.69 -1.80
N VAL A 350 4.41 -13.73 -2.63
CA VAL A 350 3.31 -14.71 -2.60
C VAL A 350 3.35 -15.52 -1.31
N TYR A 351 4.54 -15.95 -0.89
CA TYR A 351 4.75 -16.69 0.34
C TYR A 351 4.29 -15.89 1.57
N ASN A 352 4.67 -14.62 1.68
CA ASN A 352 4.28 -13.77 2.81
C ASN A 352 2.76 -13.66 2.97
N ILE A 353 2.02 -13.62 1.86
CA ILE A 353 0.55 -13.59 1.87
C ILE A 353 -0.04 -14.94 2.29
N ALA A 354 0.51 -16.05 1.77
CA ALA A 354 -0.01 -17.39 2.01
C ALA A 354 0.40 -17.95 3.39
N ARG A 355 1.54 -17.52 3.93
CA ARG A 355 2.17 -18.08 5.14
C ARG A 355 1.21 -18.18 6.33
N PRO A 356 0.38 -17.17 6.69
CA PRO A 356 -0.52 -17.29 7.84
C PRO A 356 -1.53 -18.44 7.69
N ALA A 357 -1.90 -18.79 6.46
CA ALA A 357 -2.78 -19.93 6.18
C ALA A 357 -2.10 -21.31 6.26
N LEU A 358 -0.77 -21.33 6.20
CA LEU A 358 0.05 -22.54 6.22
C LEU A 358 0.66 -22.81 7.59
N LEU A 359 0.53 -21.85 8.52
CA LEU A 359 0.81 -22.08 9.94
C LEU A 359 -0.17 -23.14 10.44
N HIS A 360 0.34 -24.27 10.90
CA HIS A 360 -0.43 -25.25 11.67
C HIS A 360 0.39 -25.58 12.90
N ASP A 361 -0.21 -25.42 14.08
CA ASP A 361 0.34 -25.96 15.30
C ASP A 361 0.13 -27.48 15.26
N GLU A 362 1.22 -28.26 15.40
CA GLU A 362 1.19 -29.73 15.42
C GLU A 362 0.53 -30.32 16.69
N ILE A 363 -0.13 -29.47 17.49
CA ILE A 363 -0.89 -29.89 18.67
C ILE A 363 -2.20 -30.48 18.18
N LEU A 364 -2.29 -31.82 18.23
CA LEU A 364 -3.37 -32.67 17.72
C LEU A 364 -4.81 -32.26 18.11
N ASP A 365 -4.99 -31.44 19.14
CA ASP A 365 -6.30 -31.02 19.67
C ASP A 365 -6.63 -29.53 19.44
N SER A 366 -5.76 -28.78 18.76
CA SER A 366 -6.03 -27.37 18.46
C SER A 366 -6.98 -27.22 17.25
N PRO A 367 -7.98 -26.32 17.31
CA PRO A 367 -8.82 -26.05 16.14
C PRO A 367 -7.95 -25.56 14.99
N LYS A 368 -8.12 -26.16 13.81
CA LYS A 368 -7.32 -25.82 12.63
C LYS A 368 -7.48 -24.33 12.30
N PRO A 369 -6.38 -23.64 11.97
CA PRO A 369 -6.41 -22.20 11.77
C PRO A 369 -7.25 -21.83 10.55
N ASN A 370 -8.12 -20.84 10.73
CA ASN A 370 -8.93 -20.23 9.69
C ASN A 370 -8.67 -18.72 9.69
N PRO A 371 -7.54 -18.29 9.11
CA PRO A 371 -7.20 -16.89 9.09
C PRO A 371 -8.04 -16.14 8.05
N LEU A 372 -8.54 -14.97 8.45
CA LEU A 372 -8.95 -13.93 7.51
C LEU A 372 -7.69 -13.15 7.09
N LEU A 373 -7.35 -13.23 5.81
CA LEU A 373 -6.25 -12.48 5.22
C LEU A 373 -6.83 -11.22 4.59
N ILE A 374 -6.27 -10.07 4.92
CA ILE A 374 -6.65 -8.78 4.34
C ILE A 374 -5.39 -8.18 3.74
N SER A 375 -5.33 -8.00 2.42
CA SER A 375 -4.27 -7.19 1.81
C SER A 375 -4.72 -5.75 1.65
N ILE A 376 -3.85 -4.80 2.02
CA ILE A 376 -4.07 -3.38 1.82
C ILE A 376 -2.86 -2.80 1.11
N ASP A 377 -3.00 -2.54 -0.19
CA ASP A 377 -1.86 -2.18 -1.02
C ASP A 377 -2.27 -1.37 -2.26
N ASP A 378 -1.32 -1.10 -3.13
CA ASP A 378 -1.53 -0.49 -4.40
C ASP A 378 -2.10 -1.48 -5.43
N THR A 379 -3.00 -1.00 -6.27
CA THR A 379 -3.59 -1.76 -7.39
C THR A 379 -2.57 -2.37 -8.34
N ILE A 380 -1.35 -1.84 -8.41
CA ILE A 380 -0.26 -2.40 -9.22
C ILE A 380 0.21 -3.77 -8.72
N GLU A 381 0.09 -4.05 -7.41
CA GLU A 381 0.51 -5.30 -6.78
C GLU A 381 -0.52 -6.43 -6.94
N ARG A 382 -1.65 -6.15 -7.62
CA ARG A 382 -2.75 -7.12 -7.84
C ARG A 382 -2.32 -8.46 -8.42
N ARG A 383 -1.22 -8.50 -9.18
CA ARG A 383 -0.68 -9.75 -9.76
C ARG A 383 -0.14 -10.69 -8.70
N ILE A 384 0.50 -10.15 -7.67
CA ILE A 384 0.98 -10.92 -6.52
C ILE A 384 -0.22 -11.54 -5.81
N TYR A 385 -1.25 -10.74 -5.52
CA TYR A 385 -2.47 -11.23 -4.85
C TYR A 385 -3.25 -12.24 -5.68
N HIS A 386 -3.31 -12.05 -7.01
CA HIS A 386 -3.92 -13.04 -7.90
C HIS A 386 -3.21 -14.40 -7.81
N ARG A 387 -1.87 -14.42 -7.82
CA ARG A 387 -1.10 -15.66 -7.67
C ARG A 387 -1.27 -16.26 -6.27
N ALA A 388 -1.27 -15.43 -5.22
CA ALA A 388 -1.58 -15.88 -3.87
C ALA A 388 -2.95 -16.54 -3.78
N GLN A 389 -3.99 -15.98 -4.42
CA GLN A 389 -5.31 -16.62 -4.47
C GLN A 389 -5.32 -17.96 -5.19
N GLN A 390 -4.59 -18.09 -6.29
CA GLN A 390 -4.47 -19.36 -7.00
C GLN A 390 -3.84 -20.42 -6.08
N LEU A 391 -2.83 -20.04 -5.31
CA LEU A 391 -2.21 -20.93 -4.32
C LEU A 391 -3.16 -21.27 -3.17
N LEU A 392 -3.86 -20.27 -2.60
CA LEU A 392 -4.87 -20.51 -1.57
C LEU A 392 -6.01 -21.40 -2.09
N LYS A 393 -6.36 -21.36 -3.38
CA LYS A 393 -7.29 -22.35 -3.97
C LYS A 393 -6.75 -23.78 -3.87
N LYS A 394 -5.45 -24.00 -4.07
CA LYS A 394 -4.81 -25.33 -3.91
C LYS A 394 -4.90 -25.79 -2.44
N VAL A 395 -4.58 -24.91 -1.49
CA VAL A 395 -4.71 -25.20 -0.04
C VAL A 395 -6.12 -25.66 0.32
N ARG A 396 -7.14 -24.94 -0.17
CA ARG A 396 -8.56 -25.27 0.08
C ARG A 396 -9.01 -26.60 -0.51
N ALA A 397 -8.27 -27.14 -1.48
CA ALA A 397 -8.56 -28.44 -2.07
C ALA A 397 -7.91 -29.61 -1.30
N MET A 398 -7.04 -29.33 -0.34
CA MET A 398 -6.35 -30.36 0.44
C MET A 398 -7.26 -30.87 1.58
N PRO A 399 -7.46 -32.20 1.74
CA PRO A 399 -8.30 -32.78 2.79
C PRO A 399 -7.84 -32.42 4.22
N GLU A 400 -6.54 -32.17 4.37
CA GLU A 400 -5.91 -31.79 5.63
C GLU A 400 -6.26 -30.36 6.07
N TYR A 401 -6.81 -29.53 5.19
CA TYR A 401 -7.17 -28.13 5.41
C TYR A 401 -8.69 -27.90 5.21
N PRO A 402 -9.55 -28.39 6.12
CA PRO A 402 -11.00 -28.32 5.97
C PRO A 402 -11.57 -26.89 6.11
N VAL A 403 -10.76 -25.92 6.57
CA VAL A 403 -11.18 -24.52 6.68
C VAL A 403 -10.37 -23.65 5.71
N THR A 404 -11.09 -22.73 5.07
CA THR A 404 -10.64 -22.10 3.83
C THR A 404 -10.05 -20.72 4.10
N PRO A 405 -8.73 -20.50 3.99
CA PRO A 405 -8.15 -19.16 4.13
C PRO A 405 -8.70 -18.25 3.04
N ASN A 406 -9.17 -17.07 3.46
CA ASN A 406 -9.80 -16.12 2.56
C ASN A 406 -9.00 -14.84 2.50
N LEU A 407 -8.72 -14.39 1.27
CA LEU A 407 -8.00 -13.15 0.99
C LEU A 407 -8.97 -12.10 0.49
N LEU A 408 -9.22 -11.10 1.35
CA LEU A 408 -9.86 -9.83 0.99
C LEU A 408 -8.78 -8.87 0.47
N GLU A 409 -8.95 -8.38 -0.73
CA GLU A 409 -8.08 -7.35 -1.30
C GLU A 409 -8.72 -5.97 -1.15
N ILE A 410 -8.00 -5.03 -0.57
CA ILE A 410 -8.40 -3.63 -0.39
C ILE A 410 -7.33 -2.76 -1.03
N TYR A 411 -7.74 -1.88 -1.95
CA TYR A 411 -6.83 -0.97 -2.63
C TYR A 411 -7.26 0.48 -2.38
N PRO A 412 -6.54 1.22 -1.52
CA PRO A 412 -6.76 2.65 -1.36
C PRO A 412 -6.38 3.41 -2.64
N SER A 413 -7.21 4.36 -3.07
CA SER A 413 -6.95 5.17 -4.26
C SER A 413 -5.73 6.06 -4.08
N ARG A 414 -4.79 5.99 -5.04
CA ARG A 414 -3.65 6.92 -5.13
C ARG A 414 -4.14 8.37 -5.10
N ARG A 415 -3.37 9.24 -4.48
CA ARG A 415 -3.65 10.69 -4.49
C ARG A 415 -2.77 11.45 -5.46
N VAL A 416 -1.66 10.87 -5.90
CA VAL A 416 -0.79 11.42 -6.95
C VAL A 416 -0.96 10.61 -8.24
N PHE A 417 -1.34 11.29 -9.31
CA PHE A 417 -1.49 10.75 -10.65
C PHE A 417 -0.42 11.33 -11.56
N MET A 418 -0.02 10.59 -12.59
CA MET A 418 0.98 11.02 -13.58
C MET A 418 0.27 11.38 -14.88
N ASP A 419 0.66 12.50 -15.50
CA ASP A 419 0.16 12.99 -16.79
C ASP A 419 -1.37 12.84 -16.96
N LYS A 420 -2.12 13.34 -15.99
CA LYS A 420 -3.58 13.30 -15.92
C LYS A 420 -4.11 11.87 -16.01
N ASN A 421 -3.38 10.90 -15.47
CA ASN A 421 -3.73 9.49 -15.53
C ASN A 421 -3.99 9.00 -16.98
N GLN A 422 -3.47 9.69 -18.00
CA GLN A 422 -3.65 9.35 -19.42
C GLN A 422 -2.51 8.46 -19.92
N THR A 423 -1.34 8.63 -19.33
CA THR A 423 -0.17 7.79 -19.58
C THR A 423 -0.20 6.62 -18.60
N LYS A 424 0.22 5.42 -19.02
CA LYS A 424 0.31 4.22 -18.14
C LYS A 424 1.47 4.34 -17.13
N MET A 425 1.86 5.56 -16.80
CA MET A 425 3.00 5.88 -15.95
C MET A 425 2.60 5.65 -14.50
N CYS A 426 3.44 4.95 -13.76
CA CYS A 426 3.26 4.78 -12.32
C CYS A 426 4.34 5.54 -11.55
N LEU A 427 3.95 6.00 -10.36
CA LEU A 427 4.80 6.80 -9.50
C LEU A 427 6.10 6.05 -9.14
N TYR A 428 6.04 4.75 -8.84
CA TYR A 428 7.24 3.93 -8.60
C TYR A 428 8.32 4.04 -9.70
N ARG A 429 7.91 4.17 -10.97
CA ARG A 429 8.85 4.25 -12.11
C ARG A 429 9.28 5.68 -12.45
N HIS A 430 8.39 6.64 -12.25
CA HIS A 430 8.49 7.98 -12.85
C HIS A 430 8.45 9.12 -11.85
N ASP A 431 8.41 8.83 -10.56
CA ASP A 431 8.55 9.83 -9.51
C ASP A 431 9.88 10.59 -9.67
N PRO A 432 9.84 11.92 -9.79
CA PRO A 432 11.00 12.78 -9.95
C PRO A 432 11.74 13.04 -8.63
N SER A 433 11.20 12.63 -7.48
CA SER A 433 11.88 12.79 -6.20
C SER A 433 13.30 12.20 -6.22
N PRO A 434 14.27 12.84 -5.53
CA PRO A 434 14.12 13.90 -4.52
C PRO A 434 14.10 15.33 -5.08
N GLU A 435 13.92 15.51 -6.39
CA GLU A 435 13.84 16.85 -6.97
C GLU A 435 12.65 17.65 -6.42
N ARG A 436 12.88 18.95 -6.21
CA ARG A 436 11.87 19.88 -5.73
C ARG A 436 10.95 20.27 -6.88
N LEU A 437 9.64 20.27 -6.63
CA LEU A 437 8.62 20.47 -7.64
C LEU A 437 8.06 21.90 -7.63
N ASP A 438 7.85 22.45 -8.82
CA ASP A 438 7.05 23.64 -9.04
C ASP A 438 5.57 23.33 -8.77
N VAL A 439 4.98 24.13 -7.88
CA VAL A 439 3.63 23.89 -7.36
C VAL A 439 2.62 24.77 -8.05
N HIS A 440 1.58 24.13 -8.57
CA HIS A 440 0.41 24.80 -9.09
C HIS A 440 -0.87 24.35 -8.40
N SER A 441 -1.83 25.26 -8.30
CA SER A 441 -3.20 24.93 -7.91
C SER A 441 -4.10 24.98 -9.15
N CYS A 442 -5.04 24.04 -9.25
CA CYS A 442 -5.99 24.01 -10.36
C CYS A 442 -6.76 25.34 -10.53
N LYS A 443 -6.98 25.77 -11.78
CA LYS A 443 -7.66 27.03 -12.12
C LYS A 443 -9.16 27.03 -11.82
N CYS A 444 -9.79 25.87 -11.56
CA CYS A 444 -11.21 25.78 -11.18
C CYS A 444 -11.56 26.72 -10.00
N ARG A 445 -10.61 26.91 -9.09
CA ARG A 445 -10.75 27.82 -7.94
C ARG A 445 -10.92 29.30 -8.34
N ARG A 446 -10.33 29.73 -9.48
CA ARG A 446 -10.41 31.12 -9.96
C ARG A 446 -11.72 31.42 -10.70
N VAL A 447 -12.25 30.45 -11.45
CA VAL A 447 -13.47 30.63 -12.25
C VAL A 447 -14.68 30.85 -11.34
N LEU A 448 -14.78 30.13 -10.22
CA LEU A 448 -15.86 30.34 -9.24
C LEU A 448 -15.65 31.58 -8.37
N ALA A 449 -14.42 31.97 -8.02
CA ALA A 449 -14.19 33.26 -7.34
C ALA A 449 -14.72 34.44 -8.19
N THR A 450 -14.56 34.36 -9.51
CA THR A 450 -15.11 35.37 -10.45
C THR A 450 -16.66 35.33 -10.52
N ILE A 451 -17.28 34.18 -10.24
CA ILE A 451 -18.75 34.01 -10.21
C ILE A 451 -19.32 34.43 -8.84
N VAL A 452 -18.61 34.18 -7.75
CA VAL A 452 -19.00 34.54 -6.37
C VAL A 452 -18.72 36.01 -6.07
N ASP A 453 -17.72 36.64 -6.70
CA ASP A 453 -17.50 38.09 -6.63
C ASP A 453 -18.64 38.89 -7.29
N GLY A 454 -19.49 38.24 -8.11
CA GLY A 454 -20.76 38.80 -8.57
C GLY A 454 -21.88 38.80 -7.51
N ASN A 455 -21.74 38.03 -6.43
CA ASN A 455 -22.75 37.82 -5.38
C ASN A 455 -22.22 38.00 -3.94
N GLY A 456 -21.12 38.73 -3.75
CA GLY A 456 -20.87 39.49 -2.51
C GLY A 456 -20.56 38.71 -1.22
N CYS A 457 -19.93 37.54 -1.28
CA CYS A 457 -19.40 36.87 -0.08
C CYS A 457 -17.99 36.30 -0.34
N GLY A 458 -16.96 37.12 -0.14
CA GLY A 458 -15.56 36.71 -0.24
C GLY A 458 -15.08 36.01 1.02
N VAL A 459 -14.73 34.72 0.93
CA VAL A 459 -13.99 33.99 1.97
C VAL A 459 -12.50 33.99 1.60
N GLN A 460 -11.67 34.55 2.50
CA GLN A 460 -10.22 34.66 2.36
C GLN A 460 -9.53 33.30 2.58
N ASP A 461 -9.41 32.52 1.51
CA ASP A 461 -8.82 31.17 1.52
C ASP A 461 -7.38 31.14 0.95
N GLY A 462 -6.78 32.32 0.74
CA GLY A 462 -5.49 32.53 0.06
C GLY A 462 -4.24 32.30 0.92
N GLN A 463 -4.38 31.99 2.21
CA GLN A 463 -3.24 31.93 3.16
C GLN A 463 -2.44 30.62 3.14
N VAL A 464 -2.96 29.54 2.55
CA VAL A 464 -2.22 28.25 2.50
C VAL A 464 -1.09 28.31 1.45
N MET A 465 -1.26 29.08 0.37
CA MET A 465 -0.25 29.18 -0.70
C MET A 465 0.82 30.25 -0.45
N SER A 466 0.65 31.11 0.56
CA SER A 466 1.63 32.18 0.86
C SER A 466 2.79 31.73 1.76
N ARG A 467 2.83 30.46 2.19
CA ARG A 467 3.97 29.91 2.94
C ARG A 467 5.10 29.38 2.05
N THR A 468 4.91 29.27 0.74
CA THR A 468 5.95 28.87 -0.22
C THR A 468 6.55 30.05 -0.97
N GLY A 469 6.65 31.21 -0.32
CA GLY A 469 7.34 32.39 -0.86
C GLY A 469 8.86 32.23 -1.03
N ASP A 470 9.40 31.04 -0.76
CA ASP A 470 10.76 30.67 -1.09
C ASP A 470 10.82 30.06 -2.49
N LYS A 471 11.82 30.48 -3.26
CA LYS A 471 12.17 29.96 -4.59
C LYS A 471 12.60 28.48 -4.60
N GLY A 472 12.36 27.73 -3.51
CA GLY A 472 12.63 26.30 -3.39
C GLY A 472 11.32 25.54 -3.56
N GLY A 473 11.21 24.75 -4.63
CA GLY A 473 10.02 23.93 -4.89
C GLY A 473 9.66 22.98 -3.74
N MET A 474 8.53 22.29 -3.89
CA MET A 474 7.96 21.38 -2.91
C MET A 474 8.64 20.00 -2.92
N ASP A 475 8.93 19.45 -1.74
CA ASP A 475 9.38 18.05 -1.58
C ASP A 475 8.23 17.09 -1.34
N ALA A 476 8.55 15.80 -1.24
CA ALA A 476 7.59 14.74 -0.95
C ALA A 476 6.77 14.97 0.33
N SER A 477 7.36 15.55 1.38
CA SER A 477 6.63 15.86 2.62
C SER A 477 5.60 16.96 2.39
N GLY A 478 5.97 18.04 1.67
CA GLY A 478 5.04 19.10 1.29
C GLY A 478 3.92 18.61 0.37
N VAL A 479 4.18 17.62 -0.49
CA VAL A 479 3.13 16.96 -1.28
C VAL A 479 2.13 16.23 -0.36
N VAL A 480 2.62 15.48 0.64
CA VAL A 480 1.76 14.80 1.61
C VAL A 480 0.95 15.78 2.46
N ASP A 481 1.55 16.90 2.91
CA ASP A 481 0.84 17.95 3.65
C ASP A 481 -0.37 18.48 2.86
N MET A 482 -0.20 18.69 1.55
CA MET A 482 -1.28 19.18 0.69
C MET A 482 -2.37 18.13 0.43
N LEU A 483 -2.02 16.85 0.35
CA LEU A 483 -2.96 15.77 -0.01
C LEU A 483 -3.73 15.21 1.19
N PHE A 484 -3.07 15.09 2.34
CA PHE A 484 -3.58 14.41 3.53
C PHE A 484 -3.75 15.35 4.73
N GLY A 485 -3.36 16.62 4.58
CA GLY A 485 -3.42 17.65 5.61
C GLY A 485 -2.09 17.86 6.32
N VAL A 486 -1.91 19.09 6.83
CA VAL A 486 -0.66 19.56 7.48
C VAL A 486 -0.22 18.66 8.64
N ASP A 487 -1.18 18.09 9.38
CA ASP A 487 -0.86 17.19 10.48
C ASP A 487 -0.18 15.90 9.98
N ALA A 488 -0.66 15.32 8.88
CA ALA A 488 -0.14 14.07 8.33
C ALA A 488 1.30 14.24 7.83
N GLY A 489 1.56 15.25 6.99
CA GLY A 489 2.90 15.48 6.46
C GLY A 489 3.87 16.00 7.52
N THR A 490 3.43 16.83 8.47
CA THR A 490 4.28 17.24 9.62
C THR A 490 4.69 16.04 10.47
N VAL A 491 3.75 15.15 10.81
CA VAL A 491 4.05 13.95 11.62
C VAL A 491 4.96 13.01 10.84
N LEU A 492 4.67 12.72 9.56
CA LEU A 492 5.51 11.86 8.74
C LEU A 492 6.91 12.43 8.56
N ARG A 493 7.04 13.72 8.26
CA ARG A 493 8.34 14.40 8.14
C ARG A 493 9.13 14.29 9.45
N LYS A 494 8.49 14.52 10.60
CA LYS A 494 9.14 14.36 11.90
C LYS A 494 9.65 12.94 12.11
N ILE A 495 8.84 11.92 11.84
CA ILE A 495 9.25 10.52 11.95
C ILE A 495 10.41 10.24 10.98
N CYS A 496 10.35 10.71 9.73
CA CYS A 496 11.43 10.54 8.76
C CYS A 496 12.75 11.18 9.20
N VAL A 497 12.73 12.36 9.83
CA VAL A 497 13.93 12.98 10.41
C VAL A 497 14.49 12.12 11.54
N GLU A 498 13.64 11.67 12.46
CA GLU A 498 14.06 10.84 13.60
C GLU A 498 14.63 9.48 13.16
N GLU A 499 14.11 8.91 12.07
CA GLU A 499 14.62 7.66 11.49
C GLU A 499 15.82 7.88 10.53
N GLY A 500 16.27 9.12 10.34
CA GLY A 500 17.46 9.48 9.56
C GLY A 500 17.28 9.39 8.04
N LEU A 501 16.04 9.56 7.55
CA LEU A 501 15.73 9.63 6.11
C LEU A 501 15.81 11.05 5.56
N ILE A 502 15.63 12.06 6.41
CA ILE A 502 15.74 13.47 6.08
C ILE A 502 16.79 14.06 7.02
N SER A 503 17.69 14.87 6.46
CA SER A 503 18.80 15.51 7.20
C SER A 503 18.39 16.77 7.93
#